data_AF-R5Q1F5-F1
#
_entry.id   AF-R5Q1F5-F1
#
_cell.length_a   1.000
_cell.length_b   1.000
_cell.length_c   1.000
_cell.angle_alpha   90.00
_cell.angle_beta   90.00
_cell.angle_gamma   90.00
#
_symmetry.space_group_name_H-M   'P 1'
#
loop_
_entity.id
_entity.type
_entity.pdbx_description
1 polymer ?
#
loop_
_entity_poly.entity_id
_entity_poly.type
_entity_poly.pdbx_seq_one_letter_code
_entity_poly.pdbx_strand_id
1 'polypeptide(L)'
;MKYVLYILLAIAVVSAVAGGIHLYRVSVRNKKEMAQYEGAAVALTKKFPKTLVVYYSLTGNTKQIAQIIQKKTGADLYEIKTVEDMGIKENPMMHLHIREQLKSGKYPELAGEMPDFSKYEMIFVGAPVWWYTIATPGLSFLEKADFGGKAVVPFSTQGSNYGTFFEDFAKKAKNARLLKSESFNNLSKEYDAAVDNKITEWLNSL
;
A
#
# COMPACT_ATOMS: atom_id res chain seq x y z
N MET A 1 -32.01 15.43 -30.16
CA MET A 1 -31.75 14.10 -29.56
C MET A 1 -30.52 13.40 -30.17
N LYS A 2 -30.41 13.26 -31.51
CA LYS A 2 -29.25 12.58 -32.16
C LYS A 2 -27.88 13.22 -31.86
N TYR A 3 -27.80 14.56 -31.86
CA TYR A 3 -26.55 15.27 -31.53
C TYR A 3 -26.09 15.07 -30.08
N VAL A 4 -27.01 14.98 -29.12
CA VAL A 4 -26.69 14.68 -27.72
C VAL A 4 -26.10 13.26 -27.61
N LEU A 5 -26.69 12.30 -28.32
CA LEU A 5 -26.17 10.93 -28.38
C LEU A 5 -24.76 10.87 -28.98
N TYR A 6 -24.49 11.61 -30.07
CA TYR A 6 -23.14 11.66 -30.68
C TYR A 6 -22.11 12.29 -29.76
N ILE A 7 -22.47 13.35 -29.02
CA ILE A 7 -21.58 13.97 -28.03
C ILE A 7 -21.25 12.98 -26.90
N LEU A 8 -22.25 12.29 -26.35
CA LEU A 8 -22.04 11.28 -25.32
C LEU A 8 -21.15 10.13 -25.81
N LEU A 9 -21.37 9.67 -27.04
CA LEU A 9 -20.55 8.62 -27.65
C LEU A 9 -19.11 9.08 -27.87
N ALA A 10 -18.90 10.32 -28.33
CA ALA A 10 -17.57 10.90 -28.47
C ALA A 10 -16.84 11.00 -27.12
N ILE A 11 -17.52 11.46 -26.07
CA ILE A 11 -16.95 11.52 -24.70
C ILE A 11 -16.57 10.13 -24.21
N ALA A 12 -17.43 9.13 -24.42
CA ALA A 12 -17.15 7.75 -24.04
C ALA A 12 -15.91 7.20 -24.77
N VAL A 13 -15.79 7.44 -26.07
CA VAL A 13 -14.62 7.03 -26.88
C VAL A 13 -13.35 7.72 -26.39
N VAL A 14 -13.38 9.04 -26.18
CA VAL A 14 -12.22 9.79 -25.68
C VAL A 14 -11.78 9.28 -24.30
N SER A 15 -12.74 9.02 -23.41
CA SER A 15 -12.47 8.48 -22.07
C SER A 15 -11.86 7.08 -22.14
N ALA A 16 -12.37 6.22 -23.02
CA ALA A 16 -11.84 4.88 -23.24
C ALA A 16 -10.41 4.92 -23.81
N VAL A 17 -10.15 5.78 -24.80
CA VAL A 17 -8.81 5.96 -25.38
C VAL A 17 -7.83 6.49 -24.34
N ALA A 18 -8.22 7.52 -23.58
CA ALA A 18 -7.39 8.07 -22.51
C ALA A 18 -7.09 7.03 -21.43
N GLY A 19 -8.09 6.24 -21.03
CA GLY A 19 -7.93 5.12 -20.11
C GLY A 19 -6.97 4.04 -20.64
N GLY A 20 -7.12 3.66 -21.91
CA GLY A 20 -6.23 2.71 -22.57
C GLY A 20 -4.78 3.19 -22.64
N ILE A 21 -4.57 4.46 -23.00
CA ILE A 21 -3.24 5.08 -23.02
C ILE A 21 -2.64 5.10 -21.60
N HIS A 22 -3.44 5.42 -20.58
CA HIS A 22 -2.97 5.42 -19.19
C HIS A 22 -2.52 4.02 -18.76
N LEU A 23 -3.36 3.00 -18.97
CA LEU A 23 -3.04 1.61 -18.60
C LEU A 23 -1.80 1.09 -19.35
N TYR A 24 -1.67 1.41 -20.64
CA TYR A 24 -0.47 1.08 -21.41
C TYR A 24 0.79 1.72 -20.82
N ARG A 25 0.74 3.02 -20.49
CA ARG A 25 1.88 3.71 -19.85
C ARG A 25 2.25 3.12 -18.49
N VAL A 26 1.25 2.73 -17.69
CA VAL A 26 1.47 2.04 -16.42
C VAL A 26 2.15 0.69 -16.66
N SER A 27 1.65 -0.10 -17.61
CA SER A 27 2.24 -1.40 -17.97
C SER A 27 3.70 -1.27 -18.43
N VAL A 28 4.01 -0.32 -19.31
CA VAL A 28 5.38 -0.06 -19.79
C VAL A 28 6.29 0.37 -18.65
N ARG A 29 5.82 1.25 -17.75
CA ARG A 29 6.58 1.66 -16.58
C ARG A 29 6.87 0.49 -15.65
N ASN A 30 5.86 -0.33 -15.35
CA ASN A 30 6.01 -1.51 -14.49
C ASN A 30 7.02 -2.48 -15.06
N LYS A 31 6.93 -2.78 -16.37
CA LYS A 31 7.90 -3.64 -17.05
C LYS A 31 9.32 -3.08 -16.93
N LYS A 32 9.50 -1.78 -17.19
CA LYS A 32 10.81 -1.12 -17.08
C LYS A 32 11.36 -1.16 -15.65
N GLU A 33 10.52 -0.91 -14.65
CA GLU A 33 10.90 -0.96 -13.24
C GLU A 33 11.29 -2.38 -12.82
N MET A 34 10.51 -3.39 -13.19
CA MET A 34 10.74 -4.78 -12.79
C MET A 34 11.95 -5.41 -13.49
N ALA A 35 12.30 -4.96 -14.70
CA ALA A 35 13.44 -5.47 -15.45
C ALA A 35 14.77 -5.42 -14.65
N GLN A 36 14.93 -4.46 -13.73
CA GLN A 36 16.14 -4.38 -12.90
C GLN A 36 16.20 -5.44 -11.79
N TYR A 37 15.06 -6.04 -11.46
CA TYR A 37 14.94 -7.07 -10.41
C TYR A 37 14.72 -8.47 -11.02
N GLU A 38 14.72 -8.60 -12.35
CA GLU A 38 14.68 -9.89 -13.02
C GLU A 38 16.03 -10.63 -12.86
N GLY A 39 15.99 -11.96 -12.91
CA GLY A 39 17.17 -12.81 -12.86
C GLY A 39 17.21 -13.71 -11.63
N ALA A 40 18.43 -14.05 -11.20
CA ALA A 40 18.65 -14.94 -10.06
C ALA A 40 18.11 -14.33 -8.76
N ALA A 41 17.73 -15.20 -7.81
CA ALA A 41 17.27 -14.76 -6.50
C ALA A 41 18.39 -14.00 -5.77
N VAL A 42 18.06 -12.81 -5.27
CA VAL A 42 18.97 -12.00 -4.44
C VAL A 42 19.03 -12.59 -3.04
N ALA A 43 20.24 -12.74 -2.48
CA ALA A 43 20.42 -13.21 -1.12
C ALA A 43 20.12 -12.10 -0.10
N LEU A 44 19.34 -12.42 0.93
CA LEU A 44 19.20 -11.54 2.09
C LEU A 44 20.48 -11.61 2.93
N THR A 45 21.18 -10.49 3.07
CA THR A 45 22.45 -10.40 3.81
C THR A 45 22.29 -9.63 5.12
N LYS A 46 21.27 -8.77 5.22
CA LYS A 46 20.98 -8.00 6.43
C LYS A 46 20.27 -8.86 7.49
N LYS A 47 20.72 -8.74 8.74
CA LYS A 47 20.00 -9.27 9.92
C LYS A 47 19.02 -8.22 10.43
N PHE A 48 17.87 -8.69 10.92
CA PHE A 48 16.81 -7.85 11.45
C PHE A 48 16.69 -8.03 12.96
N PRO A 49 16.46 -6.94 13.72
CA PRO A 49 16.13 -7.04 15.14
C PRO A 49 14.71 -7.59 15.31
N LYS A 50 14.20 -7.63 16.56
CA LYS A 50 12.80 -8.04 16.78
C LYS A 50 11.87 -7.08 16.05
N THR A 51 11.18 -7.61 15.03
CA THR A 51 10.45 -6.83 14.02
C THR A 51 8.97 -7.15 14.04
N LEU A 52 8.14 -6.15 13.84
CA LEU A 52 6.70 -6.27 13.60
C LEU A 52 6.38 -5.78 12.18
N VAL A 53 5.53 -6.48 11.45
CA VAL A 53 4.91 -5.97 10.22
C VAL A 53 3.42 -5.75 10.49
N VAL A 54 3.04 -4.48 10.58
CA VAL A 54 1.65 -4.03 10.64
C VAL A 54 1.17 -3.81 9.21
N TYR A 55 0.01 -4.31 8.83
CA TYR A 55 -0.55 -4.00 7.51
C TYR A 55 -2.07 -3.98 7.47
N TYR A 56 -2.64 -3.16 6.59
CA TYR A 56 -4.03 -3.27 6.16
C TYR A 56 -4.09 -3.88 4.75
N SER A 57 -5.01 -4.81 4.50
CA SER A 57 -5.25 -5.34 3.15
C SER A 57 -6.72 -5.70 2.92
N LEU A 58 -7.32 -5.09 1.90
CA LEU A 58 -8.71 -5.36 1.54
C LEU A 58 -8.84 -6.50 0.52
N THR A 59 -7.95 -6.55 -0.47
CA THR A 59 -7.96 -7.55 -1.56
C THR A 59 -6.76 -8.49 -1.56
N GLY A 60 -5.89 -8.42 -0.55
CA GLY A 60 -4.77 -9.35 -0.36
C GLY A 60 -3.42 -8.89 -0.91
N ASN A 61 -3.34 -7.83 -1.74
CA ASN A 61 -2.06 -7.38 -2.30
C ASN A 61 -1.06 -6.93 -1.22
N THR A 62 -1.46 -6.03 -0.31
CA THR A 62 -0.60 -5.62 0.83
C THR A 62 -0.25 -6.80 1.73
N LYS A 63 -1.17 -7.75 1.90
CA LYS A 63 -0.94 -8.96 2.70
C LYS A 63 0.17 -9.81 2.09
N GLN A 64 0.19 -9.97 0.78
CA GLN A 64 1.25 -10.72 0.08
C GLN A 64 2.63 -10.10 0.34
N ILE A 65 2.77 -8.77 0.19
CA ILE A 65 4.02 -8.07 0.49
C ILE A 65 4.41 -8.22 1.97
N ALA A 66 3.46 -8.04 2.89
CA ALA A 66 3.69 -8.19 4.32
C ALA A 66 4.19 -9.61 4.69
N GLN A 67 3.62 -10.64 4.06
CA GLN A 67 4.03 -12.03 4.28
C GLN A 67 5.42 -12.34 3.71
N ILE A 68 5.82 -11.70 2.61
CA ILE A 68 7.19 -11.84 2.08
C ILE A 68 8.18 -11.19 3.04
N ILE A 69 7.89 -9.96 3.52
CA ILE A 69 8.71 -9.29 4.55
C ILE A 69 8.82 -10.19 5.78
N GLN A 70 7.69 -10.69 6.30
CA GLN A 70 7.65 -11.61 7.44
C GLN A 70 8.60 -12.80 7.28
N LYS A 71 8.52 -13.50 6.14
CA LYS A 71 9.35 -14.67 5.85
C LYS A 71 10.84 -14.34 5.80
N LYS A 72 11.18 -13.18 5.25
CA LYS A 72 12.58 -12.73 5.11
C LYS A 72 13.17 -12.22 6.42
N THR A 73 12.39 -11.55 7.25
CA THR A 73 12.89 -10.90 8.47
C THR A 73 12.62 -11.70 9.75
N GLY A 74 11.79 -12.74 9.71
CA GLY A 74 11.32 -13.45 10.90
C GLY A 74 10.39 -12.60 11.78
N ALA A 75 9.73 -11.60 11.18
CA ALA A 75 8.88 -10.68 11.92
C ALA A 75 7.57 -11.32 12.41
N ASP A 76 6.98 -10.72 13.43
CA ASP A 76 5.59 -10.97 13.78
C ASP A 76 4.67 -10.20 12.81
N LEU A 77 3.45 -10.71 12.57
CA LEU A 77 2.43 -10.03 11.74
C LEU A 77 1.31 -9.48 12.60
N TYR A 78 0.87 -8.27 12.29
CA TYR A 78 -0.36 -7.69 12.78
C TYR A 78 -1.18 -7.16 11.60
N GLU A 79 -2.38 -7.70 11.41
CA GLU A 79 -3.30 -7.23 10.38
C GLU A 79 -4.28 -6.22 10.99
N ILE A 80 -4.28 -5.00 10.45
CA ILE A 80 -5.28 -3.98 10.76
C ILE A 80 -6.63 -4.47 10.24
N LYS A 81 -7.60 -4.56 11.14
CA LYS A 81 -9.00 -4.85 10.82
C LYS A 81 -9.87 -3.67 11.24
N THR A 82 -10.98 -3.48 10.54
CA THR A 82 -12.03 -2.51 10.89
C THR A 82 -13.19 -3.22 11.57
N VAL A 83 -13.92 -2.51 12.44
CA VAL A 83 -15.16 -3.04 13.06
C VAL A 83 -16.22 -3.28 11.97
N GLU A 84 -16.39 -2.30 11.10
CA GLU A 84 -17.28 -2.39 9.95
C GLU A 84 -16.56 -3.07 8.77
N ASP A 85 -17.28 -3.91 8.03
CA ASP A 85 -16.76 -4.45 6.77
C ASP A 85 -16.64 -3.32 5.73
N MET A 86 -15.45 -3.17 5.18
CA MET A 86 -15.17 -2.18 4.12
C MET A 86 -15.82 -2.58 2.77
N GLY A 87 -16.33 -3.80 2.64
CA GLY A 87 -17.47 -4.12 1.77
C GLY A 87 -17.33 -3.81 0.28
N ILE A 88 -16.16 -4.02 -0.34
CA ILE A 88 -15.93 -3.67 -1.77
C ILE A 88 -16.96 -4.31 -2.70
N LYS A 89 -17.36 -5.56 -2.43
CA LYS A 89 -18.08 -6.36 -3.43
C LYS A 89 -19.53 -5.92 -3.67
N GLU A 90 -20.11 -5.11 -2.79
CA GLU A 90 -21.55 -4.78 -2.87
C GLU A 90 -21.88 -3.28 -2.77
N ASN A 91 -20.89 -2.39 -2.58
CA ASN A 91 -21.17 -0.96 -2.39
C ASN A 91 -20.63 -0.07 -3.52
N PRO A 92 -21.47 0.31 -4.52
CA PRO A 92 -21.08 1.24 -5.58
C PRO A 92 -20.71 2.65 -5.07
N MET A 93 -21.09 2.99 -3.83
CA MET A 93 -20.78 4.27 -3.19
C MET A 93 -19.49 4.25 -2.36
N MET A 94 -18.78 3.12 -2.27
CA MET A 94 -17.57 2.99 -1.45
C MET A 94 -16.53 4.07 -1.78
N HIS A 95 -16.32 4.36 -3.07
CA HIS A 95 -15.39 5.40 -3.49
C HIS A 95 -15.75 6.78 -2.93
N LEU A 96 -17.05 7.11 -2.88
CA LEU A 96 -17.54 8.37 -2.29
C LEU A 96 -17.42 8.36 -0.78
N HIS A 97 -17.71 7.23 -0.12
CA HIS A 97 -17.55 7.08 1.32
C HIS A 97 -16.08 7.29 1.75
N ILE A 98 -15.12 6.64 1.08
CA ILE A 98 -13.68 6.83 1.35
C ILE A 98 -13.28 8.30 1.11
N ARG A 99 -13.81 8.93 0.05
CA ARG A 99 -13.53 10.34 -0.22
C ARG A 99 -14.05 11.25 0.89
N GLU A 100 -15.23 10.97 1.43
CA GLU A 100 -15.80 11.72 2.55
C GLU A 100 -15.02 11.49 3.86
N GLN A 101 -14.58 10.25 4.13
CA GLN A 101 -13.67 9.95 5.26
C GLN A 101 -12.39 10.78 5.17
N LEU A 102 -11.75 10.84 3.99
CA LEU A 102 -10.55 11.63 3.77
C LEU A 102 -10.79 13.14 3.91
N LYS A 103 -11.93 13.63 3.41
CA LYS A 103 -12.30 15.05 3.50
C LYS A 103 -12.61 15.48 4.94
N SER A 104 -13.34 14.64 5.68
CA SER A 104 -13.78 14.92 7.05
C SER A 104 -12.73 14.59 8.10
N GLY A 105 -11.71 13.78 7.75
CA GLY A 105 -10.75 13.23 8.72
C GLY A 105 -11.36 12.19 9.66
N LYS A 106 -12.57 11.70 9.37
CA LYS A 106 -13.24 10.66 10.18
C LYS A 106 -12.97 9.31 9.54
N TYR A 107 -12.03 8.55 10.12
CA TYR A 107 -11.63 7.24 9.64
C TYR A 107 -12.42 6.11 10.31
N PRO A 108 -12.48 4.92 9.69
CA PRO A 108 -13.23 3.79 10.26
C PRO A 108 -12.63 3.34 11.59
N GLU A 109 -13.49 2.83 12.47
CA GLU A 109 -13.07 2.25 13.74
C GLU A 109 -12.30 0.95 13.51
N LEU A 110 -11.18 0.80 14.22
CA LEU A 110 -10.37 -0.42 14.17
C LEU A 110 -10.93 -1.49 15.10
N ALA A 111 -10.93 -2.73 14.64
CA ALA A 111 -11.27 -3.89 15.45
C ALA A 111 -10.03 -4.40 16.20
N GLY A 112 -10.25 -4.80 17.45
CA GLY A 112 -9.19 -5.36 18.30
C GLY A 112 -8.30 -4.32 18.97
N GLU A 113 -7.33 -4.81 19.73
CA GLU A 113 -6.38 -3.98 20.46
C GLU A 113 -5.18 -3.60 19.59
N MET A 114 -4.58 -2.45 19.89
CA MET A 114 -3.33 -2.01 19.26
C MET A 114 -2.17 -2.94 19.68
N PRO A 115 -1.23 -3.24 18.78
CA PRO A 115 -0.09 -4.07 19.13
C PRO A 115 0.84 -3.32 20.10
N ASP A 116 1.39 -4.04 21.06
CA ASP A 116 2.41 -3.50 21.97
C ASP A 116 3.76 -3.32 21.24
N PHE A 117 4.09 -2.07 20.92
CA PHE A 117 5.33 -1.72 20.23
C PHE A 117 6.59 -1.85 21.08
N SER A 118 6.48 -1.95 22.41
CA SER A 118 7.64 -1.94 23.31
C SER A 118 8.60 -3.10 23.04
N LYS A 119 8.04 -4.24 22.62
CA LYS A 119 8.73 -5.50 22.30
C LYS A 119 9.52 -5.49 20.99
N TYR A 120 9.32 -4.48 20.15
CA TYR A 120 9.90 -4.42 18.81
C TYR A 120 10.90 -3.28 18.71
N GLU A 121 11.92 -3.46 17.89
CA GLU A 121 12.90 -2.41 17.56
C GLU A 121 12.61 -1.77 16.20
N MET A 122 12.02 -2.56 15.29
CA MET A 122 11.66 -2.16 13.94
C MET A 122 10.21 -2.52 13.63
N ILE A 123 9.48 -1.59 13.01
CA ILE A 123 8.07 -1.75 12.68
C ILE A 123 7.87 -1.38 11.21
N PHE A 124 7.50 -2.36 10.39
CA PHE A 124 6.99 -2.10 9.05
C PHE A 124 5.51 -1.75 9.12
N VAL A 125 5.07 -0.77 8.34
CA VAL A 125 3.65 -0.37 8.27
C VAL A 125 3.21 -0.30 6.82
N GLY A 126 2.28 -1.18 6.44
CA GLY A 126 1.81 -1.35 5.08
C GLY A 126 0.35 -1.00 4.87
N ALA A 127 0.03 -0.28 3.80
CA ALA A 127 -1.36 -0.06 3.41
C ALA A 127 -1.50 0.10 1.88
N PRO A 128 -2.67 -0.22 1.30
CA PRO A 128 -2.97 0.15 -0.06
C PRO A 128 -3.12 1.67 -0.21
N VAL A 129 -2.92 2.16 -1.42
CA VAL A 129 -3.14 3.56 -1.79
C VAL A 129 -4.57 3.74 -2.27
N TRP A 130 -5.35 4.55 -1.55
CA TRP A 130 -6.71 4.94 -1.93
C TRP A 130 -6.79 6.45 -2.09
N TRP A 131 -7.36 6.92 -3.19
CA TRP A 131 -7.43 8.35 -3.53
C TRP A 131 -6.05 9.06 -3.43
N TYR A 132 -5.01 8.41 -3.94
CA TYR A 132 -3.63 8.92 -3.99
C TYR A 132 -2.98 9.15 -2.61
N THR A 133 -3.53 8.57 -1.54
CA THR A 133 -2.93 8.58 -0.20
C THR A 133 -3.16 7.24 0.52
N ILE A 134 -2.80 7.15 1.80
CA ILE A 134 -2.95 5.96 2.65
C ILE A 134 -4.44 5.59 2.76
N ALA A 135 -4.77 4.31 2.61
CA ALA A 135 -6.11 3.81 2.88
C ALA A 135 -6.60 4.19 4.28
N THR A 136 -7.89 4.54 4.41
CA THR A 136 -8.45 5.11 5.65
C THR A 136 -8.30 4.23 6.89
N PRO A 137 -8.30 2.89 6.83
CA PRO A 137 -7.94 2.06 7.98
C PRO A 137 -6.47 2.22 8.42
N GLY A 138 -5.56 2.41 7.47
CA GLY A 138 -4.15 2.74 7.75
C GLY A 138 -4.02 4.11 8.42
N LEU A 139 -4.80 5.11 7.99
CA LEU A 139 -4.85 6.41 8.64
C LEU A 139 -5.41 6.32 10.07
N SER A 140 -6.50 5.57 10.27
CA SER A 140 -7.06 5.29 11.61
C SER A 140 -6.02 4.65 12.54
N PHE A 141 -5.22 3.71 12.03
CA PHE A 141 -4.11 3.12 12.78
C PHE A 141 -3.05 4.15 13.17
N LEU A 142 -2.61 4.99 12.23
CA LEU A 142 -1.61 6.03 12.50
C LEU A 142 -2.10 7.10 13.48
N GLU A 143 -3.40 7.38 13.54
CA GLU A 143 -3.96 8.29 14.55
C GLU A 143 -3.85 7.75 15.98
N LYS A 144 -3.99 6.43 16.13
CA LYS A 144 -3.90 5.73 17.42
C LYS A 144 -2.47 5.34 17.80
N ALA A 145 -1.61 5.08 16.82
CA ALA A 145 -0.24 4.64 17.06
C ALA A 145 0.66 5.77 17.56
N ASP A 146 1.44 5.49 18.61
CA ASP A 146 2.62 6.26 18.99
C ASP A 146 3.83 5.34 18.91
N PHE A 147 4.78 5.67 18.04
CA PHE A 147 5.93 4.82 17.79
C PHE A 147 7.08 5.03 18.79
N GLY A 148 7.01 5.99 19.71
CA GLY A 148 7.96 6.11 20.82
C GLY A 148 9.45 6.10 20.45
N GLY A 149 9.82 6.67 19.29
CA GLY A 149 11.18 6.72 18.75
C GLY A 149 11.64 5.46 17.98
N LYS A 150 10.79 4.45 17.82
CA LYS A 150 11.11 3.19 17.12
C LYS A 150 11.43 3.43 15.64
N ALA A 151 12.18 2.50 15.04
CA ALA A 151 12.43 2.51 13.61
C ALA A 151 11.16 2.10 12.87
N VAL A 152 10.64 2.96 11.99
CA VAL A 152 9.41 2.70 11.25
C VAL A 152 9.68 2.70 9.75
N VAL A 153 9.21 1.66 9.07
CA VAL A 153 9.46 1.41 7.66
C VAL A 153 8.12 1.36 6.90
N PRO A 154 7.68 2.47 6.28
CA PRO A 154 6.41 2.47 5.56
C PRO A 154 6.55 1.77 4.20
N PHE A 155 5.51 1.04 3.80
CA PHE A 155 5.38 0.54 2.44
C PHE A 155 3.95 0.67 1.91
N SER A 156 3.83 0.78 0.59
CA SER A 156 2.54 0.95 -0.08
C SER A 156 2.29 -0.13 -1.12
N THR A 157 1.01 -0.41 -1.37
CA THR A 157 0.58 -1.12 -2.58
C THR A 157 -0.39 -0.28 -3.40
N GLN A 158 -0.32 -0.35 -4.72
CA GLN A 158 -1.14 0.50 -5.59
C GLN A 158 -1.40 -0.11 -6.96
N GLY A 159 -2.41 0.38 -7.68
CA GLY A 159 -2.62 0.02 -9.09
C GLY A 159 -1.68 0.75 -10.06
N SER A 160 -1.20 1.95 -9.70
CA SER A 160 -0.42 2.79 -10.63
C SER A 160 0.67 3.59 -9.93
N ASN A 161 0.32 4.45 -8.97
CA ASN A 161 1.27 5.28 -8.24
C ASN A 161 0.85 5.45 -6.78
N TYR A 162 1.80 5.83 -5.92
CA TYR A 162 1.59 6.00 -4.49
C TYR A 162 1.10 7.41 -4.09
N GLY A 163 0.97 8.34 -5.04
CA GLY A 163 0.55 9.71 -4.77
C GLY A 163 1.37 10.37 -3.66
N THR A 164 0.70 10.82 -2.60
CA THR A 164 1.29 11.46 -1.41
C THR A 164 1.42 10.51 -0.22
N PHE A 165 1.33 9.18 -0.44
CA PHE A 165 1.27 8.19 0.65
C PHE A 165 2.40 8.37 1.68
N PHE A 166 3.66 8.50 1.24
CA PHE A 166 4.80 8.56 2.16
C PHE A 166 4.92 9.91 2.86
N GLU A 167 4.56 10.99 2.17
CA GLU A 167 4.50 12.34 2.73
C GLU A 167 3.41 12.43 3.81
N ASP A 168 2.25 11.86 3.55
CA ASP A 168 1.14 11.82 4.51
C ASP A 168 1.44 10.85 5.66
N PHE A 169 2.13 9.74 5.38
CA PHE A 169 2.62 8.84 6.42
C PHE A 169 3.54 9.58 7.38
N ALA A 170 4.52 10.31 6.84
CA ALA A 170 5.48 11.05 7.65
C ALA A 170 4.82 12.12 8.54
N LYS A 171 3.77 12.78 8.05
CA LYS A 171 2.97 13.74 8.84
C LYS A 171 2.14 13.09 9.95
N LYS A 172 1.71 11.84 9.76
CA LYS A 172 0.79 11.15 10.66
C LYS A 172 1.49 10.22 11.65
N ALA A 173 2.68 9.74 11.35
CA ALA A 173 3.44 8.83 12.20
C ALA A 173 4.03 9.56 13.42
N LYS A 174 3.35 9.45 14.57
CA LYS A 174 3.78 10.09 15.83
C LYS A 174 5.05 9.44 16.38
N ASN A 175 6.06 10.27 16.66
CA ASN A 175 7.34 9.85 17.25
C ASN A 175 8.04 8.70 16.51
N ALA A 176 7.90 8.61 15.19
CA ALA A 176 8.56 7.57 14.40
C ALA A 176 9.95 8.02 13.92
N ARG A 177 10.95 7.15 14.01
CA ARG A 177 12.20 7.30 13.25
C ARG A 177 12.03 6.61 11.90
N LEU A 178 11.63 7.38 10.90
CA LEU A 178 11.34 6.86 9.57
C LEU A 178 12.62 6.37 8.87
N LEU A 179 12.57 5.14 8.36
CA LEU A 179 13.59 4.58 7.47
C LEU A 179 13.11 4.62 6.01
N LYS A 180 13.99 4.19 5.10
CA LYS A 180 13.72 4.13 3.67
C LYS A 180 12.45 3.32 3.37
N SER A 181 11.48 3.96 2.73
CA SER A 181 10.22 3.35 2.32
C SER A 181 10.32 2.64 0.96
N GLU A 182 9.33 1.83 0.63
CA GLU A 182 9.21 1.21 -0.70
C GLU A 182 7.75 1.06 -1.12
N SER A 183 7.50 1.14 -2.43
CA SER A 183 6.17 1.01 -3.02
C SER A 183 6.09 -0.17 -3.97
N PHE A 184 4.93 -0.81 -4.02
CA PHE A 184 4.72 -2.01 -4.83
C PHE A 184 3.46 -1.86 -5.68
N ASN A 185 3.62 -1.88 -7.01
CA ASN A 185 2.47 -1.93 -7.89
C ASN A 185 1.84 -3.34 -7.81
N ASN A 186 0.52 -3.43 -7.92
CA ASN A 186 -0.21 -4.69 -7.98
C ASN A 186 0.02 -5.28 -9.37
N LEU A 187 0.89 -6.27 -9.45
CA LEU A 187 1.33 -6.89 -10.70
C LEU A 187 0.77 -8.30 -10.87
N SER A 188 0.78 -8.78 -12.10
CA SER A 188 0.55 -10.18 -12.45
C SER A 188 1.62 -11.08 -11.81
N LYS A 189 1.27 -12.36 -11.61
CA LYS A 189 2.17 -13.38 -11.01
C LYS A 189 3.48 -13.58 -11.77
N GLU A 190 3.55 -13.19 -13.04
CA GLU A 190 4.79 -13.25 -13.83
C GLU A 190 5.92 -12.41 -13.22
N TYR A 191 5.58 -11.39 -12.41
CA TYR A 191 6.55 -10.54 -11.71
C TYR A 191 6.86 -11.01 -10.28
N ASP A 192 6.29 -12.12 -9.79
CA ASP A 192 6.47 -12.53 -8.38
C ASP A 192 7.94 -12.66 -7.99
N ALA A 193 8.80 -13.21 -8.87
CA ALA A 193 10.24 -13.31 -8.62
C ALA A 193 10.94 -11.94 -8.59
N ALA A 194 10.59 -11.05 -9.51
CA ALA A 194 11.14 -9.69 -9.54
C ALA A 194 10.70 -8.87 -8.31
N VAL A 195 9.46 -9.05 -7.87
CA VAL A 195 8.95 -8.43 -6.64
C VAL A 195 9.68 -8.96 -5.40
N ASP A 196 9.94 -10.28 -5.33
CA ASP A 196 10.71 -10.87 -4.23
C ASP A 196 12.16 -10.34 -4.17
N ASN A 197 12.81 -10.19 -5.34
CA ASN A 197 14.12 -9.57 -5.47
C ASN A 197 14.10 -8.11 -5.04
N LYS A 198 13.13 -7.32 -5.51
CA LYS A 198 12.93 -5.93 -5.09
C LYS A 198 12.80 -5.81 -3.57
N ILE A 199 11.98 -6.65 -2.95
CA ILE A 199 11.83 -6.66 -1.49
C ILE A 199 13.18 -6.99 -0.82
N THR A 200 13.90 -7.98 -1.32
CA THR A 200 15.19 -8.38 -0.74
C THR A 200 16.23 -7.27 -0.82
N GLU A 201 16.36 -6.61 -1.98
CA GLU A 201 17.27 -5.48 -2.16
C GLU A 201 16.89 -4.31 -1.26
N TRP A 202 15.60 -3.99 -1.18
CA TRP A 202 15.12 -2.95 -0.27
C TRP A 202 15.48 -3.28 1.18
N LEU A 203 15.19 -4.50 1.63
CA LEU A 203 15.52 -4.98 2.96
C LEU A 203 17.03 -4.91 3.25
N ASN A 204 17.89 -5.29 2.30
CA ASN A 204 19.34 -5.17 2.44
C ASN A 204 19.83 -3.70 2.53
N SER A 205 19.04 -2.74 2.03
CA SER A 205 19.37 -1.31 2.06
C SER A 205 18.87 -0.55 3.29
N LEU A 206 18.04 -1.19 4.13
CA LEU A 206 17.68 -0.67 5.46
C LEU A 206 18.89 -0.70 6.39
#